data_AF-A0A938H0D2-F1
#
_entry.id   AF-A0A938H0D2-F1
#
_cell.length_a   1.000
_cell.length_b   1.000
_cell.length_c   1.000
_cell.angle_alpha   90.00
_cell.angle_beta   90.00
_cell.angle_gamma   90.00
#
_symmetry.space_group_name_H-M   'P 1'
#
loop_
_entity.id
_entity.type
_entity.pdbx_description
1 polymer ?
#
loop_
_entity_poly.entity_id
_entity_poly.type
_entity_poly.pdbx_seq_one_letter_code
_entity_poly.pdbx_strand_id
1 'polypeptide(L)'
;MQASFSWKVTSPFRALRRRFLDGPTPPTASPALLGNVDYPPDWSNIAPTLNVRGWSLHRERVPIQAVRARLDDQPVSTEFGLERLDVLDHFRDYPGAERCGWIVKVDVPRYGTHLLVIEVQDANGSWHTAVARAVKRTANAAPPPPNTYAAWVAAYDSLTPESADRIRTRIAALTNRPLISVLLPVYNTPEKWLVAAIESVRRQLYENWELCIADDASTQPHVRKVLARYQKKDPRIKVVYRETNGHISAASNSALALA
;
A
#
# COMPACT_ATOMS: atom_id res chain seq x y z
N MET A 1 -53.63 7.62 -12.57
CA MET A 1 -52.26 8.17 -12.50
C MET A 1 -51.84 8.60 -13.89
N GLN A 2 -51.91 9.90 -14.18
CA GLN A 2 -51.50 10.47 -15.46
C GLN A 2 -49.96 10.63 -15.47
N ALA A 3 -49.29 9.97 -16.41
CA ALA A 3 -47.88 10.23 -16.68
C ALA A 3 -47.75 11.59 -17.40
N SER A 4 -47.01 12.52 -16.79
CA SER A 4 -46.74 13.87 -17.32
C SER A 4 -46.14 13.84 -18.74
N PHE A 5 -46.58 14.77 -19.59
CA PHE A 5 -46.12 14.99 -20.97
C PHE A 5 -44.58 15.12 -21.08
N SER A 6 -43.93 15.59 -20.01
CA SER A 6 -42.47 15.67 -19.89
C SER A 6 -41.77 14.29 -19.92
N TRP A 7 -42.42 13.23 -19.42
CA TRP A 7 -41.86 11.87 -19.41
C TRP A 7 -41.77 11.26 -20.81
N LYS A 8 -42.80 11.48 -21.65
CA LYS A 8 -42.85 10.94 -23.01
C LYS A 8 -41.83 11.58 -23.95
N VAL A 9 -41.53 12.87 -23.73
CA VAL A 9 -40.59 13.63 -24.58
C VAL A 9 -39.12 13.39 -24.18
N THR A 10 -38.82 13.19 -22.89
CA THR A 10 -37.43 12.99 -22.42
C THR A 10 -36.98 11.53 -22.37
N SER A 11 -37.91 10.57 -22.33
CA SER A 11 -37.63 9.13 -22.34
C SER A 11 -36.74 8.66 -23.51
N PRO A 12 -37.01 9.00 -24.78
CA PRO A 12 -36.16 8.57 -25.90
C PRO A 12 -34.75 9.18 -25.83
N PHE A 13 -34.59 10.42 -25.37
CA PHE A 13 -33.27 11.05 -25.17
C PHE A 13 -32.51 10.51 -23.96
N ARG A 14 -33.20 10.11 -22.89
CA ARG A 14 -32.60 9.41 -21.73
C ARG A 14 -32.21 7.98 -22.08
N ALA A 15 -33.00 7.29 -22.90
CA ALA A 15 -32.65 5.97 -23.41
C ALA A 15 -31.45 6.05 -24.38
N LEU A 16 -31.38 7.07 -25.25
CA LEU A 16 -30.20 7.34 -26.07
C LEU A 16 -28.97 7.70 -25.21
N ARG A 17 -29.12 8.58 -24.21
CA ARG A 17 -28.06 8.93 -23.27
C ARG A 17 -27.58 7.72 -22.46
N ARG A 18 -28.47 6.85 -21.98
CA ARG A 18 -28.11 5.58 -21.33
C ARG A 18 -27.42 4.58 -22.26
N ARG A 19 -27.66 4.69 -23.57
CA ARG A 19 -27.12 3.77 -24.57
C ARG A 19 -25.79 4.27 -25.16
N PHE A 20 -25.47 5.56 -25.03
CA PHE A 20 -24.28 6.18 -25.63
C PHE A 20 -23.37 6.97 -24.65
N LEU A 21 -23.86 7.36 -23.47
CA LEU A 21 -23.15 8.23 -22.51
C LEU A 21 -23.06 7.63 -21.11
N ASP A 22 -24.08 6.89 -20.66
CA ASP A 22 -23.99 6.14 -19.41
C ASP A 22 -23.39 4.76 -19.74
N GLY A 23 -22.26 4.42 -19.13
CA GLY A 23 -21.68 3.07 -19.25
C GLY A 23 -22.67 1.99 -18.76
N PRO A 24 -22.44 0.71 -19.11
CA PRO A 24 -23.29 -0.38 -18.65
C PRO A 24 -23.48 -0.30 -17.14
N THR A 25 -24.73 -0.45 -16.68
CA THR A 25 -25.01 -0.44 -15.24
C THR A 25 -24.26 -1.60 -14.59
N PRO A 26 -23.35 -1.35 -13.63
CA PRO A 26 -22.59 -2.41 -13.01
C PRO A 26 -23.52 -3.43 -12.36
N PRO A 27 -23.28 -4.73 -12.47
CA PRO A 27 -23.99 -5.70 -11.66
C PRO A 27 -23.78 -5.39 -10.17
N THR A 28 -24.78 -5.68 -9.34
CA THR A 28 -24.65 -5.45 -7.90
C THR A 28 -23.75 -6.52 -7.29
N ALA A 29 -22.88 -6.13 -6.37
CA ALA A 29 -22.07 -7.09 -5.62
C ALA A 29 -22.97 -8.07 -4.85
N SER A 30 -22.63 -9.35 -4.88
CA SER A 30 -23.41 -10.42 -4.27
C SER A 30 -23.44 -10.24 -2.75
N PRO A 31 -24.63 -10.18 -2.11
CA PRO A 31 -24.73 -10.10 -0.66
C PRO A 31 -24.22 -11.37 0.02
N ALA A 32 -24.12 -12.49 -0.72
CA ALA A 32 -23.63 -13.77 -0.20
C ALA A 32 -22.10 -13.77 0.04
N LEU A 33 -21.38 -12.75 -0.41
CA LEU A 33 -19.93 -12.67 -0.25
C LEU A 33 -19.50 -11.77 0.92
N LEU A 34 -18.39 -12.16 1.52
CA LEU A 34 -17.47 -11.32 2.26
C LEU A 34 -16.25 -11.08 1.36
N GLY A 35 -15.64 -9.92 1.43
CA GLY A 35 -14.45 -9.64 0.65
C GLY A 35 -14.07 -8.18 0.65
N ASN A 36 -12.86 -7.90 0.17
CA ASN A 36 -12.37 -6.55 -0.04
C ASN A 36 -11.53 -6.47 -1.31
N VAL A 37 -11.41 -5.26 -1.85
CA VAL A 37 -10.40 -4.93 -2.86
C VAL A 37 -9.30 -4.12 -2.18
N ASP A 38 -8.09 -4.65 -2.18
CA ASP A 38 -6.93 -4.05 -1.53
C ASP A 38 -6.20 -3.06 -2.45
N TYR A 39 -6.31 -3.26 -3.77
CA TYR A 39 -5.74 -2.37 -4.78
C TYR A 39 -6.54 -2.46 -6.09
N PRO A 40 -6.77 -1.34 -6.82
CA PRO A 40 -6.27 0.01 -6.54
C PRO A 40 -7.11 0.75 -5.49
N PRO A 41 -6.51 1.74 -4.78
CA PRO A 41 -7.26 2.62 -3.89
C PRO A 41 -8.12 3.63 -4.67
N ASP A 42 -7.71 4.00 -5.88
CA ASP A 42 -8.42 4.91 -6.77
C ASP A 42 -8.72 4.22 -8.12
N TRP A 43 -9.98 4.25 -8.52
CA TRP A 43 -10.50 3.63 -9.74
C TRP A 43 -10.62 4.65 -10.89
N SER A 44 -10.43 5.94 -10.61
CA SER A 44 -10.67 7.06 -11.53
C SER A 44 -9.43 7.53 -12.29
N ASN A 45 -8.24 7.05 -11.89
CA ASN A 45 -6.95 7.43 -12.45
C ASN A 45 -6.06 6.22 -12.69
N ILE A 46 -6.39 5.43 -13.72
CA ILE A 46 -5.77 4.13 -14.00
C ILE A 46 -4.77 4.20 -15.17
N ALA A 47 -3.65 3.50 -15.04
CA ALA A 47 -2.62 3.35 -16.06
C ALA A 47 -3.09 2.41 -17.20
N PRO A 48 -2.32 2.25 -18.29
CA PRO A 48 -2.69 1.32 -19.37
C PRO A 48 -2.86 -0.13 -18.89
N THR A 49 -2.12 -0.50 -17.83
CA THR A 49 -2.25 -1.79 -17.15
C THR A 49 -2.74 -1.56 -15.72
N LEU A 50 -3.65 -2.41 -15.26
CA LEU A 50 -4.20 -2.39 -13.91
C LEU A 50 -4.14 -3.79 -13.32
N ASN A 51 -3.49 -3.91 -12.17
CA ASN A 51 -3.65 -5.08 -11.32
C ASN A 51 -4.75 -4.76 -10.31
N VAL A 52 -5.81 -5.56 -10.22
CA VAL A 52 -6.79 -5.48 -9.14
C VAL A 52 -6.55 -6.63 -8.20
N ARG A 53 -6.46 -6.36 -6.89
CA ARG A 53 -6.12 -7.36 -5.88
C ARG A 53 -7.17 -7.35 -4.79
N GLY A 54 -7.58 -8.52 -4.35
CA GLY A 54 -8.56 -8.64 -3.29
C GLY A 54 -8.66 -10.05 -2.77
N TRP A 55 -9.71 -10.27 -1.98
CA TRP A 55 -10.06 -11.57 -1.44
C TRP A 55 -11.57 -11.70 -1.35
N SER A 56 -12.05 -12.94 -1.41
CA SER A 56 -13.47 -13.26 -1.29
C SER A 56 -13.69 -14.53 -0.50
N LEU A 57 -14.69 -14.52 0.39
CA LEU A 57 -15.21 -15.67 1.11
C LEU A 57 -16.73 -15.74 0.95
N HIS A 58 -17.31 -16.93 0.97
CA HIS A 58 -18.77 -17.07 0.99
C HIS A 58 -19.29 -16.96 2.43
N ARG A 59 -20.34 -16.17 2.69
CA ARG A 59 -20.90 -15.95 4.03
C ARG A 59 -21.33 -17.25 4.72
N GLU A 60 -21.86 -18.19 3.94
CA GLU A 60 -22.27 -19.52 4.41
C GLU A 60 -21.11 -20.53 4.47
N ARG A 61 -19.85 -20.05 4.39
CA ARG A 61 -18.63 -20.87 4.53
C ARG A 61 -18.45 -21.94 3.45
N VAL A 62 -19.11 -21.76 2.31
CA VAL A 62 -18.84 -22.54 1.11
C VAL A 62 -17.48 -22.10 0.53
N PRO A 63 -16.54 -23.01 0.26
CA PRO A 63 -15.25 -22.64 -0.33
C PRO A 63 -15.44 -21.92 -1.67
N ILE A 64 -14.59 -20.94 -1.93
CA ILE A 64 -14.44 -20.35 -3.27
C ILE A 64 -13.42 -21.20 -4.04
N GLN A 65 -13.74 -21.56 -5.27
CA GLN A 65 -12.89 -22.45 -6.08
C GLN A 65 -12.31 -21.79 -7.35
N ALA A 66 -12.91 -20.71 -7.83
CA ALA A 66 -12.44 -20.01 -9.01
C ALA A 66 -12.75 -18.52 -8.99
N VAL A 67 -12.01 -17.76 -9.79
CA VAL A 67 -12.22 -16.34 -10.07
C VAL A 67 -12.23 -16.17 -11.58
N ARG A 68 -13.10 -15.29 -12.09
CA ARG A 68 -13.04 -14.78 -13.45
C ARG A 68 -13.26 -13.28 -13.44
N ALA A 69 -12.81 -12.60 -14.48
CA ALA A 69 -13.07 -11.19 -14.63
C ALA A 69 -13.25 -10.80 -16.08
N ARG A 70 -13.96 -9.70 -16.30
CA ARG A 70 -14.24 -9.12 -17.62
C ARG A 70 -14.10 -7.60 -17.58
N LEU A 71 -13.46 -7.04 -18.61
CA LEU A 71 -13.45 -5.60 -18.89
C LEU A 71 -14.28 -5.34 -20.15
N ASP A 72 -15.37 -4.58 -20.04
CA ASP A 72 -16.33 -4.35 -21.14
C ASP A 72 -16.70 -5.66 -21.87
N ASP A 73 -17.08 -6.66 -21.07
CA ASP A 73 -17.43 -8.02 -21.49
C ASP A 73 -16.31 -8.88 -22.08
N GLN A 74 -15.09 -8.35 -22.25
CA GLN A 74 -13.93 -9.12 -22.67
C GLN A 74 -13.26 -9.80 -21.47
N PRO A 75 -12.98 -11.12 -21.52
CA PRO A 75 -12.30 -11.81 -20.43
C PRO A 75 -10.89 -11.26 -20.23
N VAL A 76 -10.47 -11.18 -18.98
CA VAL A 76 -9.13 -10.74 -18.58
C VAL A 76 -8.43 -11.79 -17.72
N SER A 77 -7.12 -11.69 -17.59
CA SER A 77 -6.32 -12.67 -16.86
C SER A 77 -6.57 -12.59 -15.36
N THR A 78 -6.67 -13.75 -14.72
CA THR A 78 -6.95 -13.88 -13.28
C THR A 78 -6.08 -14.95 -12.65
N GLU A 79 -5.66 -14.70 -11.41
CA GLU A 79 -4.97 -15.66 -10.55
C GLU A 79 -5.77 -15.77 -9.25
N PHE A 80 -6.00 -17.01 -8.78
CA PHE A 80 -6.70 -17.32 -7.54
C PHE A 80 -5.86 -18.26 -6.68
N GLY A 81 -6.17 -18.34 -5.38
CA GLY A 81 -5.45 -19.18 -4.44
C GLY A 81 -4.23 -18.48 -3.84
N LEU A 82 -4.22 -17.15 -3.81
CA LEU A 82 -3.14 -16.39 -3.18
C LEU A 82 -3.27 -16.45 -1.67
N GLU A 83 -2.14 -16.61 -0.99
CA GLU A 83 -2.11 -16.73 0.46
C GLU A 83 -2.55 -15.43 1.15
N ARG A 84 -3.43 -15.55 2.14
CA ARG A 84 -4.01 -14.45 2.91
C ARG A 84 -4.07 -14.78 4.40
N LEU A 85 -2.90 -14.83 5.02
CA LEU A 85 -2.78 -15.13 6.46
C LEU A 85 -3.46 -14.06 7.33
N ASP A 86 -3.54 -12.81 6.85
CA ASP A 86 -4.30 -11.74 7.49
C ASP A 86 -5.81 -12.00 7.50
N VAL A 87 -6.34 -12.58 6.42
CA VAL A 87 -7.74 -13.00 6.33
C VAL A 87 -7.97 -14.24 7.19
N LEU A 88 -7.07 -15.24 7.12
CA LEU A 88 -7.12 -16.42 7.97
C LEU A 88 -7.16 -16.08 9.45
N ASP A 89 -6.34 -15.11 9.90
CA ASP A 89 -6.28 -14.74 11.32
C ASP A 89 -7.63 -14.27 11.87
N HIS A 90 -8.42 -13.59 11.03
CA HIS A 90 -9.76 -13.10 11.37
C HIS A 90 -10.89 -14.13 11.08
N PHE A 91 -10.72 -14.97 10.06
CA PHE A 91 -11.73 -15.92 9.58
C PHE A 91 -11.24 -17.38 9.71
N ARG A 92 -10.69 -17.74 10.87
CA ARG A 92 -10.06 -19.06 11.12
C ARG A 92 -10.99 -20.25 10.90
N ASP A 93 -12.30 -20.03 10.99
CA ASP A 93 -13.34 -21.04 10.84
C ASP A 93 -14.00 -21.05 9.44
N TYR A 94 -13.48 -20.26 8.50
CA TYR A 94 -13.89 -20.27 7.10
C TYR A 94 -12.98 -21.19 6.27
N PRO A 95 -13.53 -22.22 5.61
CA PRO A 95 -12.75 -23.07 4.71
C PRO A 95 -12.08 -22.28 3.59
N GLY A 96 -10.77 -22.46 3.43
CA GLY A 96 -9.98 -21.81 2.37
C GLY A 96 -9.63 -20.34 2.64
N ALA A 97 -9.85 -19.82 3.84
CA ALA A 97 -9.47 -18.45 4.22
C ALA A 97 -7.98 -18.16 4.05
N GLU A 98 -7.13 -19.18 4.21
CA GLU A 98 -5.69 -19.10 3.99
C GLU A 98 -5.32 -18.86 2.53
N ARG A 99 -6.19 -19.22 1.57
CA ARG A 99 -5.94 -19.09 0.12
C ARG A 99 -7.13 -18.48 -0.62
N CYS A 100 -7.79 -17.50 -0.02
CA CYS A 100 -8.95 -16.82 -0.62
C CYS A 100 -8.60 -15.58 -1.47
N GLY A 101 -7.30 -15.28 -1.62
CA GLY A 101 -6.83 -14.13 -2.36
C GLY A 101 -6.87 -14.32 -3.87
N TRP A 102 -7.11 -13.22 -4.60
CA TRP A 102 -7.11 -13.18 -6.05
C TRP A 102 -6.45 -11.92 -6.61
N ILE A 103 -5.89 -12.05 -7.81
CA ILE A 103 -5.36 -10.95 -8.63
C ILE A 103 -6.05 -11.00 -10.00
N VAL A 104 -6.47 -9.85 -10.50
CA VAL A 104 -6.97 -9.65 -11.86
C VAL A 104 -6.02 -8.71 -12.58
N LYS A 105 -5.46 -9.12 -13.72
CA LYS A 105 -4.58 -8.31 -14.55
C LYS A 105 -5.36 -7.82 -15.77
N VAL A 106 -5.49 -6.51 -15.88
CA VAL A 106 -6.35 -5.83 -16.85
C VAL A 106 -5.50 -4.91 -17.73
N ASP A 107 -5.54 -5.14 -19.03
CA ASP A 107 -5.07 -4.16 -20.01
C ASP A 107 -6.25 -3.27 -20.40
N VAL A 108 -6.16 -1.97 -20.11
CA VAL A 108 -7.23 -1.00 -20.39
C VAL A 108 -6.92 -0.32 -21.73
N PRO A 109 -7.55 -0.70 -22.84
CA PRO A 109 -7.02 -0.46 -24.18
C PRO A 109 -7.14 1.00 -24.65
N ARG A 110 -8.09 1.77 -24.13
CA ARG A 110 -8.38 3.15 -24.55
C ARG A 110 -8.53 4.08 -23.35
N TYR A 111 -8.33 5.38 -23.57
CA TYR A 111 -8.69 6.38 -22.57
C TYR A 111 -10.21 6.43 -22.41
N GLY A 112 -10.68 6.68 -21.19
CA GLY A 112 -12.10 6.73 -20.88
C GLY A 112 -12.50 5.76 -19.77
N THR A 113 -13.80 5.57 -19.63
CA THR A 113 -14.40 4.74 -18.59
C THR A 113 -14.74 3.37 -19.14
N HIS A 114 -14.34 2.32 -18.43
CA HIS A 114 -14.61 0.92 -18.74
C HIS A 114 -15.25 0.24 -17.52
N LEU A 115 -16.07 -0.79 -17.74
CA LEU A 115 -16.66 -1.56 -16.65
C LEU A 115 -15.83 -2.81 -16.39
N LEU A 116 -15.24 -2.89 -15.20
CA LEU A 116 -14.59 -4.11 -14.70
C LEU A 116 -15.58 -4.88 -13.82
N VAL A 117 -15.81 -6.14 -14.15
CA VAL A 117 -16.59 -7.08 -13.35
C VAL A 117 -15.69 -8.25 -12.95
N ILE A 118 -15.63 -8.55 -11.65
CA ILE A 118 -14.91 -9.68 -11.07
C ILE A 118 -15.95 -10.56 -10.39
N GLU A 119 -15.95 -11.84 -10.74
CA GLU A 119 -16.85 -12.84 -10.22
C GLU A 119 -16.05 -13.98 -9.61
N VAL A 120 -16.58 -14.56 -8.54
CA VAL A 120 -16.01 -15.74 -7.87
C VAL A 120 -17.01 -16.88 -7.93
N GLN A 121 -16.50 -18.10 -8.05
CA GLN A 121 -17.31 -19.30 -8.09
C GLN A 121 -17.26 -20.01 -6.74
N ASP A 122 -18.41 -20.32 -6.16
CA ASP A 122 -18.49 -21.19 -5.00
C ASP A 122 -18.24 -22.66 -5.37
N ALA A 123 -18.02 -23.53 -4.38
CA ALA A 123 -17.82 -24.96 -4.58
C ALA A 123 -19.03 -25.69 -5.20
N ASN A 124 -20.23 -25.08 -5.16
CA ASN A 124 -21.44 -25.62 -5.79
C ASN A 124 -21.54 -25.27 -7.28
N GLY A 125 -20.64 -24.42 -7.79
CA GLY A 125 -20.57 -24.02 -9.20
C GLY A 125 -21.29 -22.70 -9.50
N SER A 126 -21.88 -22.04 -8.51
CA SER A 126 -22.56 -20.75 -8.65
C SER A 126 -21.56 -19.61 -8.75
N TRP A 127 -21.78 -18.71 -9.72
CA TRP A 127 -20.97 -17.50 -9.89
C TRP A 127 -21.61 -16.32 -9.16
N HIS A 128 -20.80 -15.59 -8.41
CA HIS A 128 -21.19 -14.43 -7.62
C HIS A 128 -20.34 -13.22 -8.00
N THR A 129 -20.97 -12.07 -8.22
CA THR A 129 -20.25 -10.81 -8.45
C THR A 129 -19.56 -10.35 -7.17
N ALA A 130 -18.23 -10.37 -7.15
CA ALA A 130 -17.42 -9.86 -6.04
C ALA A 130 -17.18 -8.35 -6.19
N VAL A 131 -16.87 -7.90 -7.41
CA VAL A 131 -16.59 -6.49 -7.72
C VAL A 131 -17.24 -6.13 -9.04
N ALA A 132 -17.86 -4.95 -9.09
CA ALA A 132 -18.35 -4.35 -10.32
C ALA A 132 -18.13 -2.84 -10.22
N ARG A 133 -17.11 -2.33 -10.93
CA ARG A 133 -16.66 -0.93 -10.80
C ARG A 133 -16.27 -0.37 -12.16
N ALA A 134 -16.57 0.92 -12.33
CA ALA A 134 -16.03 1.70 -13.43
C ALA A 134 -14.54 1.97 -13.17
N VAL A 135 -13.68 1.61 -14.11
CA VAL A 135 -12.25 1.99 -14.16
C VAL A 135 -12.07 3.08 -15.20
N LYS A 136 -11.33 4.15 -14.87
CA LYS A 136 -11.09 5.26 -15.80
C LYS A 136 -9.61 5.36 -16.14
N ARG A 137 -9.25 5.07 -17.39
CA ARG A 137 -7.88 5.24 -17.88
C ARG A 137 -7.60 6.71 -18.20
N THR A 138 -6.47 7.21 -17.71
CA THR A 138 -6.00 8.58 -17.93
C THR A 138 -4.56 8.59 -18.45
N ALA A 139 -4.08 9.75 -18.91
CA ALA A 139 -2.70 9.92 -19.37
C ALA A 139 -1.68 10.04 -18.22
N ASN A 140 -2.12 10.43 -17.02
CA ASN A 140 -1.23 10.81 -15.92
C ASN A 140 -1.13 9.76 -14.81
N ALA A 141 -1.77 8.60 -14.98
CA ALA A 141 -1.75 7.56 -13.98
C ALA A 141 -0.35 6.92 -13.88
N ALA A 142 0.16 6.82 -12.65
CA ALA A 142 1.39 6.10 -12.39
C ALA A 142 1.19 4.60 -12.70
N PRO A 143 2.22 3.91 -13.20
CA PRO A 143 2.15 2.46 -13.40
C PRO A 143 1.80 1.76 -12.08
N PRO A 144 1.07 0.63 -12.12
CA PRO A 144 0.72 -0.09 -10.92
C PRO A 144 1.99 -0.51 -10.17
N PRO A 145 2.00 -0.48 -8.83
CA PRO A 145 3.13 -0.97 -8.07
C PRO A 145 3.31 -2.47 -8.35
N PRO A 146 4.53 -2.99 -8.17
CA PRO A 146 4.79 -4.41 -8.39
C PRO A 146 3.93 -5.30 -7.48
N ASN A 147 3.55 -6.47 -7.98
CA ASN A 147 2.62 -7.37 -7.29
C ASN A 147 3.22 -8.14 -6.11
N THR A 148 4.55 -8.07 -5.92
CA THR A 148 5.25 -8.73 -4.81
C THR A 148 6.09 -7.71 -4.05
N TYR A 149 6.28 -7.94 -2.76
CA TYR A 149 7.17 -7.11 -1.95
C TYR A 149 8.59 -7.09 -2.51
N ALA A 150 9.11 -8.23 -2.98
CA ALA A 150 10.42 -8.31 -3.62
C ALA A 150 10.54 -7.42 -4.86
N ALA A 151 9.50 -7.40 -5.72
CA ALA A 151 9.52 -6.53 -6.89
C ALA A 151 9.34 -5.05 -6.52
N TRP A 152 8.59 -4.74 -5.45
CA TRP A 152 8.51 -3.38 -4.89
C TRP A 152 9.88 -2.92 -4.37
N VAL A 153 10.58 -3.77 -3.60
CA VAL A 153 11.95 -3.50 -3.11
C VAL A 153 12.90 -3.26 -4.28
N ALA A 154 12.86 -4.09 -5.32
CA ALA A 154 13.67 -3.90 -6.52
C ALA A 154 13.37 -2.58 -7.24
N ALA A 155 12.11 -2.13 -7.25
CA ALA A 155 11.68 -0.92 -7.92
C ALA A 155 11.93 0.37 -7.11
N TYR A 156 11.82 0.31 -5.78
CA TYR A 156 11.74 1.52 -4.93
C TYR A 156 12.74 1.56 -3.76
N ASP A 157 13.27 0.43 -3.31
CA ASP A 157 14.17 0.34 -2.15
C ASP A 157 15.65 0.14 -2.57
N SER A 158 15.93 0.27 -3.87
CA SER A 158 17.27 0.14 -4.43
C SER A 158 17.83 1.52 -4.78
N LEU A 159 18.79 2.01 -3.99
CA LEU A 159 19.49 3.26 -4.27
C LEU A 159 20.61 3.02 -5.30
N THR A 160 20.32 3.25 -6.59
CA THR A 160 21.34 3.23 -7.65
C THR A 160 22.16 4.52 -7.67
N PRO A 161 23.38 4.54 -8.23
CA PRO A 161 24.17 5.76 -8.39
C PRO A 161 23.41 6.90 -9.08
N GLU A 162 22.68 6.58 -10.16
CA GLU A 162 21.89 7.56 -10.93
C GLU A 162 20.74 8.12 -10.10
N SER A 163 20.08 7.27 -9.30
CA SER A 163 19.01 7.72 -8.39
C SER A 163 19.55 8.61 -7.27
N ALA A 164 20.74 8.30 -6.74
CA ALA A 164 21.41 9.11 -5.73
C ALA A 164 21.78 10.49 -6.28
N ASP A 165 22.28 10.56 -7.52
CA ASP A 165 22.60 11.84 -8.17
C ASP A 165 21.36 12.69 -8.41
N ARG A 166 20.25 12.10 -8.88
CA ARG A 166 18.97 12.80 -8.99
C ARG A 166 18.50 13.36 -7.63
N ILE A 167 18.64 12.59 -6.56
CA ILE A 167 18.30 13.03 -5.21
C ILE A 167 19.19 14.21 -4.79
N ARG A 168 20.51 14.13 -5.03
CA ARG A 168 21.45 15.23 -4.73
C ARG A 168 21.12 16.51 -5.49
N THR A 169 20.82 16.42 -6.79
CA THR A 169 20.38 17.56 -7.60
C THR A 169 19.11 18.19 -7.02
N ARG A 170 18.14 17.37 -6.61
CA ARG A 170 16.89 17.87 -6.00
C ARG A 170 17.14 18.52 -4.65
N ILE A 171 17.98 17.95 -3.80
CA ILE A 171 18.39 18.53 -2.51
C ILE A 171 19.07 19.88 -2.73
N ALA A 172 19.96 19.97 -3.73
CA ALA A 172 20.65 21.21 -4.07
C ALA A 172 19.67 22.33 -4.45
N ALA A 173 18.58 21.99 -5.14
CA ALA A 173 17.53 22.91 -5.58
C ALA A 173 16.50 23.28 -4.49
N LEU A 174 16.56 22.69 -3.29
CA LEU A 174 15.63 23.04 -2.21
C LEU A 174 15.87 24.46 -1.71
N THR A 175 14.85 25.32 -1.80
CA THR A 175 14.88 26.69 -1.27
C THR A 175 14.94 26.73 0.26
N ASN A 176 14.34 25.75 0.93
CA ASN A 176 14.42 25.55 2.36
C ASN A 176 15.03 24.17 2.66
N ARG A 177 16.03 24.14 3.53
CA ARG A 177 16.72 22.93 3.96
C ARG A 177 16.46 22.71 5.45
N PRO A 178 15.28 22.20 5.85
CA PRO A 178 14.95 22.01 7.25
C PRO A 178 15.94 21.06 7.93
N LEU A 179 16.25 21.31 9.20
CA LEU A 179 16.97 20.34 10.02
C LEU A 179 16.05 19.13 10.26
N ILE A 180 16.54 17.93 9.98
CA ILE A 180 15.83 16.68 10.28
C ILE A 180 16.46 16.03 11.52
N SER A 181 15.75 16.03 12.64
CA SER A 181 16.17 15.35 13.86
C SER A 181 15.68 13.91 13.88
N VAL A 182 16.60 12.96 13.88
CA VAL A 182 16.32 11.52 13.96
C VAL A 182 16.41 11.08 15.41
N LEU A 183 15.31 10.58 15.97
CA LEU A 183 15.25 10.12 17.35
C LEU A 183 15.58 8.63 17.42
N LEU A 184 16.56 8.26 18.25
CA LEU A 184 17.01 6.88 18.40
C LEU A 184 17.06 6.47 19.88
N PRO A 185 15.97 5.88 20.41
CA PRO A 185 16.00 5.23 21.72
C PRO A 185 16.82 3.92 21.65
N VAL A 186 17.68 3.70 22.64
CA VAL A 186 18.60 2.54 22.70
C VAL A 186 18.52 1.90 24.08
N TYR A 187 18.36 0.58 24.12
CA TYR A 187 18.48 -0.20 25.36
C TYR A 187 19.11 -1.55 25.05
N ASN A 188 20.33 -1.79 25.55
CA ASN A 188 21.00 -3.09 25.44
C ASN A 188 21.09 -3.64 24.00
N THR A 189 21.10 -2.74 23.01
CA THR A 189 21.12 -3.11 21.58
C THR A 189 22.44 -3.80 21.24
N PRO A 190 22.43 -4.99 20.58
CA PRO A 190 23.65 -5.64 20.13
C PRO A 190 24.51 -4.72 19.26
N GLU A 191 25.83 -4.72 19.47
CA GLU A 191 26.75 -3.75 18.86
C GLU A 191 26.59 -3.66 17.33
N LYS A 192 26.50 -4.80 16.63
CA LYS A 192 26.36 -4.85 15.17
C LYS A 192 25.17 -4.03 14.66
N TRP A 193 24.04 -4.04 15.39
CA TRP A 193 22.83 -3.34 15.00
C TRP A 193 22.87 -1.87 15.38
N LEU A 194 23.43 -1.56 16.54
CA LEU A 194 23.65 -0.17 16.97
C LEU A 194 24.57 0.57 16.00
N VAL A 195 25.68 -0.06 15.62
CA VAL A 195 26.62 0.48 14.62
C VAL A 195 25.94 0.62 13.26
N ALA A 196 25.21 -0.39 12.79
CA ALA A 196 24.51 -0.32 11.51
C ALA A 196 23.49 0.82 11.45
N ALA A 197 22.70 1.01 12.52
CA ALA A 197 21.69 2.08 12.60
C ALA A 197 22.32 3.48 12.63
N ILE A 198 23.40 3.68 13.39
CA ILE A 198 24.11 4.97 13.41
C ILE A 198 24.73 5.25 12.04
N GLU A 199 25.40 4.27 11.43
CA GLU A 199 26.01 4.43 10.11
C GLU A 199 24.98 4.64 9.00
N SER A 200 23.76 4.08 9.10
CA SER A 200 22.72 4.33 8.10
C SER A 200 22.25 5.79 8.13
N VAL A 201 22.19 6.43 9.30
CA VAL A 201 21.90 7.88 9.41
C VAL A 201 23.10 8.71 8.92
N ARG A 202 24.33 8.30 9.25
CA ARG A 202 25.53 9.02 8.80
C ARG A 202 25.71 9.02 7.27
N ARG A 203 25.20 8.00 6.59
CA ARG A 203 25.26 7.85 5.12
C ARG A 203 24.06 8.44 4.38
N GLN A 204 23.20 9.21 5.05
CA GLN A 204 22.09 9.90 4.36
C GLN A 204 22.62 10.88 3.30
N LEU A 205 21.93 10.95 2.17
CA LEU A 205 22.26 11.89 1.08
C LEU A 205 21.90 13.34 1.42
N TYR A 206 20.88 13.52 2.26
CA TYR A 206 20.54 14.81 2.83
C TYR A 206 21.50 15.11 3.99
N GLU A 207 22.07 16.31 4.03
CA GLU A 207 23.19 16.62 4.94
C GLU A 207 22.75 17.31 6.23
N ASN A 208 21.62 18.05 6.21
CA ASN A 208 21.15 18.84 7.34
C ASN A 208 20.28 18.01 8.29
N TRP A 209 20.92 17.09 8.99
CA TRP A 209 20.27 16.24 10.00
C TRP A 209 21.06 16.27 11.31
N GLU A 210 20.40 15.81 12.36
CA GLU A 210 21.01 15.45 13.63
C GLU A 210 20.44 14.11 14.13
N LEU A 211 21.23 13.40 14.93
CA LEU A 211 20.86 12.12 15.49
C LEU A 211 20.82 12.25 17.01
N CYS A 212 19.61 12.26 17.56
CA CYS A 212 19.36 12.40 18.97
C CYS A 212 19.14 11.02 19.59
N ILE A 213 20.12 10.54 20.35
CA ILE A 213 20.12 9.20 20.93
C ILE A 213 19.80 9.28 22.42
N ALA A 214 18.87 8.47 22.89
CA ALA A 214 18.63 8.26 24.31
C ALA A 214 19.02 6.83 24.70
N ASP A 215 20.10 6.68 25.47
CA ASP A 215 20.44 5.41 26.12
C ASP A 215 19.55 5.24 27.36
N ASP A 216 18.62 4.30 27.31
CA ASP A 216 17.58 4.07 28.32
C ASP A 216 18.07 3.18 29.46
N ALA A 217 19.17 3.59 30.10
CA ALA A 217 19.86 2.86 31.16
C ALA A 217 20.36 1.46 30.73
N SER A 218 21.02 1.36 29.57
CA SER A 218 21.66 0.09 29.15
C SER A 218 22.66 -0.42 30.19
N THR A 219 22.58 -1.71 30.47
CA THR A 219 23.51 -2.42 31.38
C THR A 219 24.73 -2.96 30.66
N GLN A 220 24.66 -3.11 29.34
CA GLN A 220 25.78 -3.64 28.54
C GLN A 220 26.82 -2.54 28.25
N PRO A 221 28.10 -2.71 28.68
CA PRO A 221 29.12 -1.66 28.57
C PRO A 221 29.46 -1.23 27.14
N HIS A 222 29.25 -2.09 26.14
CA HIS A 222 29.56 -1.76 24.74
C HIS A 222 28.65 -0.64 24.20
N VAL A 223 27.41 -0.53 24.68
CA VAL A 223 26.46 0.49 24.21
C VAL A 223 27.04 1.87 24.44
N ARG A 224 27.39 2.21 25.69
CA ARG A 224 28.00 3.51 26.03
C ARG A 224 29.31 3.74 25.28
N LYS A 225 30.15 2.72 25.11
CA LYS A 225 31.41 2.82 24.35
C LYS A 225 31.15 3.20 22.89
N VAL A 226 30.19 2.55 22.24
CA VAL A 226 29.82 2.82 20.84
C VAL A 226 29.22 4.22 20.70
N LEU A 227 28.29 4.60 21.58
CA LEU A 227 27.67 5.93 21.56
C LEU A 227 28.70 7.05 21.75
N ALA A 228 29.57 6.93 22.75
CA ALA A 228 30.64 7.89 22.99
C ALA A 228 31.63 7.99 21.81
N ARG A 229 31.94 6.87 21.15
CA ARG A 229 32.77 6.85 19.94
C ARG A 229 32.14 7.66 18.81
N TYR A 230 30.84 7.50 18.59
CA TYR A 230 30.12 8.20 17.52
C TYR A 230 29.87 9.67 17.81
N GLN A 231 29.53 10.02 19.05
CA GLN A 231 29.39 11.40 19.49
C GLN A 231 30.69 12.21 19.30
N LYS A 232 31.86 11.58 19.51
CA LYS A 232 33.17 12.21 19.23
C LYS A 232 33.47 12.32 17.73
N LYS A 233 32.92 11.43 16.90
CA LYS A 233 33.24 11.33 15.46
C LYS A 233 32.41 12.29 14.61
N ASP A 234 31.18 12.60 15.02
CA ASP A 234 30.25 13.42 14.25
C ASP A 234 29.46 14.34 15.20
N PRO A 235 29.66 15.68 15.16
CA PRO A 235 29.03 16.61 16.10
C PRO A 235 27.51 16.69 15.98
N ARG A 236 26.93 16.16 14.89
CA ARG A 236 25.47 16.06 14.70
C ARG A 236 24.85 14.95 15.55
N ILE A 237 25.66 14.09 16.18
CA ILE A 237 25.18 12.99 17.03
C ILE A 237 25.16 13.46 18.48
N LYS A 238 23.97 13.62 19.04
CA LYS A 238 23.71 14.02 20.43
C LYS A 238 23.27 12.80 21.23
N VAL A 239 23.76 12.65 22.45
CA VAL A 239 23.42 11.49 23.31
C VAL A 239 23.01 11.95 24.71
N VAL A 240 21.89 11.44 25.20
CA VAL A 240 21.47 11.53 26.60
C VAL A 240 21.48 10.13 27.23
N TYR A 241 22.03 10.03 28.43
CA TYR A 241 22.05 8.78 29.21
C TYR A 241 21.02 8.89 30.32
N ARG A 242 19.98 8.07 30.25
CA ARG A 242 18.94 8.02 31.28
C ARG A 242 19.43 7.19 32.47
N GLU A 243 19.02 7.60 33.67
CA GLU A 243 19.35 6.91 34.92
C GLU A 243 18.47 5.68 35.15
N THR A 244 17.23 5.73 34.67
CA THR A 244 16.23 4.67 34.81
C THR A 244 15.65 4.29 33.45
N ASN A 245 15.43 2.98 33.27
CA ASN A 245 14.77 2.44 32.08
C ASN A 245 13.29 2.88 32.10
N GLY A 246 12.91 3.73 31.15
CA GLY A 246 11.55 4.25 30.99
C GLY A 246 10.86 3.76 29.72
N HIS A 247 11.44 2.75 29.06
CA HIS A 247 10.98 2.16 27.82
C HIS A 247 10.84 3.19 26.68
N ILE A 248 10.21 2.74 25.58
CA ILE A 248 10.20 3.45 24.30
C ILE A 248 9.71 4.89 24.41
N SER A 249 8.63 5.15 25.16
CA SER A 249 8.03 6.48 25.23
C SER A 249 8.91 7.48 25.96
N ALA A 250 9.42 7.12 27.15
CA ALA A 250 10.26 8.02 27.92
C ALA A 250 11.62 8.23 27.26
N ALA A 251 12.22 7.16 26.69
CA ALA A 251 13.46 7.27 25.93
C ALA A 251 13.30 8.15 24.69
N SER A 252 12.22 8.00 23.93
CA SER A 252 11.96 8.85 22.75
C SER A 252 11.76 10.31 23.13
N ASN A 253 11.07 10.60 24.25
CA ASN A 253 10.91 11.97 24.75
C ASN A 253 12.24 12.58 25.22
N SER A 254 13.12 11.79 25.83
CA SER A 254 14.48 12.24 26.17
C SER A 254 15.31 12.55 24.92
N ALA A 255 15.19 11.75 23.86
CA ALA A 255 15.82 12.04 22.58
C ALA A 255 15.23 13.30 21.94
N LEU A 256 13.90 13.48 21.99
CA LEU A 256 13.21 14.67 21.48
C LEU A 256 13.69 15.95 22.16
N ALA A 257 13.96 15.91 23.47
CA ALA A 257 14.46 17.07 24.22
C ALA A 257 15.87 17.53 23.80
N LEU A 258 16.62 16.71 23.04
CA LEU A 258 17.90 17.10 22.45
C LEU A 258 17.76 17.83 21.10
N ALA A 259 16.59 17.74 20.48
CA ALA A 259 16.31 18.27 19.15
C ALA A 259 15.98 19.77 19.16
#